data_AF-A0A316AFJ8-F1
#
_entry.id   AF-A0A316AFJ8-F1
#
_cell.length_a   1.000
_cell.length_b   1.000
_cell.length_c   1.000
_cell.angle_alpha   90.00
_cell.angle_beta   90.00
_cell.angle_gamma   90.00
#
_symmetry.space_group_name_H-M   'P 1'
#
loop_
_entity.id
_entity.type
_entity.pdbx_description
1 polymer ?
#
loop_
_entity_poly.entity_id
_entity_poly.type
_entity_poly.pdbx_seq_one_letter_code
_entity_poly.pdbx_strand_id
1 'polypeptide(L)'
;MDAFGHAYIAGSAKVLEDAVRNQIGCKVRSIELNLMQRCAGHIASETDIGESRTLGENACRYALEGHNGVMASIIRKQDNPYIVEYQAVPVCNVANAEKKVPTDYINEEGNDVTPKMLTYLKPLIQGEVEQEYVNGIPKQMILY
;
A
#
# COMPACT_ATOMS: atom_id res chain seq x y z
N MET A 1 -8.60 -9.60 20.53
CA MET A 1 -9.59 -8.62 20.09
C MET A 1 -9.04 -7.25 20.40
N ASP A 2 -9.11 -6.31 19.46
CA ASP A 2 -8.90 -4.90 19.75
C ASP A 2 -10.16 -4.27 20.39
N ALA A 3 -10.13 -2.97 20.67
CA ALA A 3 -11.25 -2.23 21.26
C ALA A 3 -12.52 -2.16 20.39
N PHE A 4 -12.43 -2.56 19.12
CA PHE A 4 -13.54 -2.58 18.15
C PHE A 4 -14.05 -3.99 17.84
N GLY A 5 -13.50 -5.00 18.51
CA GLY A 5 -13.91 -6.39 18.36
C GLY A 5 -13.29 -7.12 17.16
N HIS A 6 -12.25 -6.55 16.55
CA HIS A 6 -11.52 -7.25 15.48
C HIS A 6 -10.62 -8.34 16.05
N ALA A 7 -10.60 -9.50 15.40
CA ALA A 7 -9.70 -10.58 15.76
C ALA A 7 -8.24 -10.16 15.59
N TYR A 8 -7.34 -10.60 16.49
CA TYR A 8 -5.91 -10.46 16.26
C TYR A 8 -5.49 -11.46 15.17
N ILE A 9 -5.28 -10.94 13.96
CA ILE A 9 -4.88 -11.71 12.78
C ILE A 9 -3.34 -11.79 12.74
N ALA A 10 -2.77 -12.72 13.50
CA ALA A 10 -1.32 -12.96 13.54
C ALA A 10 -1.02 -14.47 13.63
N GLY A 11 0.17 -14.89 13.19
CA GLY A 11 0.64 -16.27 13.33
C GLY A 11 0.32 -17.22 12.16
N SER A 12 -0.34 -16.73 11.10
CA SER A 12 -0.63 -17.54 9.89
C SER A 12 0.62 -18.12 9.25
N ALA A 13 1.75 -17.40 9.33
CA ALA A 13 3.01 -17.87 8.77
C ALA A 13 3.53 -19.13 9.47
N LYS A 14 3.36 -19.22 10.79
CA LYS A 14 3.76 -20.39 11.58
C LYS A 14 2.87 -21.60 11.30
N VAL A 15 1.56 -21.38 11.15
CA VAL A 15 0.61 -22.43 10.75
C VAL A 15 1.01 -23.02 9.38
N LEU A 16 1.33 -22.18 8.40
CA LEU A 16 1.81 -22.63 7.10
C LEU A 16 3.17 -23.34 7.18
N GLU A 17 4.09 -22.86 8.00
CA GLU A 17 5.38 -23.51 8.23
C GLU A 17 5.21 -24.96 8.70
N ASP A 18 4.35 -25.18 9.68
CA ASP A 18 4.10 -26.50 10.24
C ASP A 18 3.36 -27.40 9.23
N ALA A 19 2.38 -26.86 8.49
CA ALA A 19 1.68 -27.58 7.44
C ALA A 19 2.62 -28.06 6.33
N VAL A 20 3.48 -27.17 5.81
CA VAL A 20 4.45 -27.50 4.75
C VAL A 20 5.50 -28.49 5.27
N ARG A 21 5.98 -28.32 6.51
CA ARG A 21 6.94 -29.26 7.11
C ARG A 21 6.36 -30.66 7.20
N ASN A 22 5.12 -30.80 7.66
CA ASN A 22 4.47 -32.09 7.83
C ASN A 22 4.16 -32.76 6.49
N GLN A 23 3.79 -31.97 5.47
CA GLN A 23 3.43 -32.50 4.15
C GLN A 23 4.65 -32.88 3.30
N ILE A 24 5.69 -32.06 3.31
CA ILE A 24 6.86 -32.22 2.42
C ILE A 24 8.03 -32.93 3.12
N GLY A 25 8.11 -32.84 4.45
CA GLY A 25 9.18 -33.48 5.23
C GLY A 25 10.52 -32.75 5.18
N CYS A 26 10.55 -31.47 4.80
CA CYS A 26 11.76 -30.68 4.70
C CYS A 26 11.87 -29.61 5.80
N LYS A 27 13.06 -29.01 5.95
CA LYS A 27 13.26 -27.89 6.89
C LYS A 27 12.59 -26.63 6.36
N VAL A 28 11.56 -26.16 7.04
CA VAL A 28 10.81 -24.93 6.71
C VAL A 28 11.06 -23.86 7.77
N ARG A 29 11.16 -22.60 7.33
CA ARG A 29 11.24 -21.39 8.15
C ARG A 29 10.25 -20.34 7.63
N SER A 30 9.43 -19.81 8.51
CA SER A 30 8.58 -18.64 8.26
C SER A 30 9.26 -17.35 8.71
N ILE A 31 8.92 -16.24 8.04
CA ILE A 31 9.34 -14.88 8.40
C ILE A 31 8.11 -13.99 8.31
N GLU A 32 7.81 -13.26 9.39
CA GLU A 32 6.74 -12.27 9.43
C GLU A 32 7.36 -10.87 9.40
N LEU A 33 7.13 -10.10 8.32
CA LEU A 33 7.75 -8.77 8.16
C LEU A 33 7.15 -7.71 9.11
N ASN A 34 5.89 -7.86 9.49
CA ASN A 34 5.17 -7.01 10.45
C ASN A 34 5.36 -5.49 10.21
N LEU A 35 6.14 -4.79 11.03
CA LEU A 35 6.35 -3.36 10.90
C LEU A 35 7.26 -3.01 9.72
N MET A 36 8.21 -3.89 9.37
CA MET A 36 9.22 -3.62 8.35
C MET A 36 8.59 -3.33 6.99
N GLN A 37 7.55 -4.07 6.59
CA GLN A 37 6.88 -3.87 5.29
C GLN A 37 6.15 -2.52 5.16
N ARG A 38 5.79 -1.86 6.28
CA ARG A 38 5.07 -0.56 6.27
C ARG A 38 5.93 0.63 6.73
N CYS A 39 7.14 0.37 7.20
CA CYS A 39 8.11 1.38 7.61
C CYS A 39 9.42 1.26 6.81
N ALA A 40 9.38 0.64 5.64
CA ALA A 40 10.53 0.49 4.74
C ALA A 40 10.80 1.76 3.91
N GLY A 41 10.86 2.94 4.56
CA GLY A 41 11.10 4.21 3.88
C GLY A 41 12.41 4.26 3.07
N HIS A 42 13.39 3.43 3.46
CA HIS A 42 14.68 3.28 2.77
C HIS A 42 14.59 2.65 1.37
N ILE A 43 13.44 2.08 1.01
CA ILE A 43 13.15 1.46 -0.31
C ILE A 43 11.72 1.80 -0.75
N ALA A 44 11.24 2.99 -0.40
CA ALA A 44 9.91 3.44 -0.81
C ALA A 44 9.85 3.67 -2.33
N SER A 45 8.66 3.48 -2.90
CA SER A 45 8.42 3.83 -4.30
C SER A 45 8.42 5.35 -4.47
N GLU A 46 9.12 5.83 -5.49
CA GLU A 46 9.08 7.24 -5.88
C GLU A 46 7.65 7.66 -6.27
N THR A 47 6.92 6.79 -6.96
CA THR A 47 5.52 7.03 -7.35
C THR A 47 4.65 7.27 -6.11
N ASP A 48 4.71 6.38 -5.10
CA ASP A 48 3.92 6.52 -3.88
C ASP A 48 4.26 7.80 -3.10
N ILE A 49 5.55 8.13 -2.96
CA ILE A 49 5.99 9.37 -2.29
C ILE A 49 5.56 10.63 -3.05
N GLY A 50 5.70 10.64 -4.39
CA GLY A 50 5.32 11.76 -5.23
C GLY A 50 3.81 12.00 -5.23
N GLU A 51 3.03 10.91 -5.35
CA GLU A 51 1.57 10.96 -5.27
C GLU A 51 1.09 11.41 -3.89
N SER A 52 1.68 10.90 -2.81
CA SER A 52 1.35 11.28 -1.43
C SER A 52 1.60 12.77 -1.16
N ARG A 53 2.71 13.32 -1.65
CA ARG A 53 3.01 14.75 -1.54
C ARG A 53 1.98 15.59 -2.29
N THR A 54 1.75 15.26 -3.55
CA THR A 54 0.82 15.98 -4.42
C THR A 54 -0.62 15.92 -3.88
N LEU A 55 -1.00 14.80 -3.29
CA LEU A 55 -2.29 14.61 -2.63
C LEU A 55 -2.46 15.57 -1.44
N GLY A 56 -1.42 15.72 -0.61
CA GLY A 56 -1.39 16.67 0.51
C GLY A 56 -1.45 18.14 0.06
N GLU A 57 -0.70 18.49 -0.99
CA GLU A 57 -0.75 19.82 -1.60
C GLU A 57 -2.16 20.16 -2.12
N ASN A 58 -2.80 19.21 -2.82
CA ASN A 58 -4.16 19.37 -3.31
C ASN A 58 -5.18 19.49 -2.16
N ALA A 59 -5.04 18.70 -1.09
CA ALA A 59 -5.89 18.82 0.08
C ALA A 59 -5.84 20.23 0.69
N CYS A 60 -4.64 20.80 0.83
CA CYS A 60 -4.46 22.18 1.29
C CYS A 60 -5.09 23.19 0.33
N ARG A 61 -4.85 23.03 -0.98
CA ARG A 61 -5.44 23.88 -2.02
C ARG A 61 -6.96 23.88 -1.96
N TYR A 62 -7.60 22.72 -1.85
CA TYR A 62 -9.06 22.62 -1.75
C TYR A 62 -9.60 23.35 -0.51
N ALA A 63 -8.91 23.24 0.63
CA ALA A 63 -9.30 23.97 1.84
C ALA A 63 -9.21 25.50 1.64
N LEU A 64 -8.15 25.99 0.98
CA LEU A 64 -7.96 27.41 0.66
C LEU A 64 -9.00 27.93 -0.35
N GLU A 65 -9.45 27.08 -1.27
CA GLU A 65 -10.54 27.36 -2.21
C GLU A 65 -11.93 27.32 -1.56
N GLY A 66 -12.01 27.03 -0.25
CA GLY A 66 -13.25 27.03 0.52
C GLY A 66 -14.03 25.71 0.47
N HIS A 67 -13.45 24.64 -0.08
CA HIS A 67 -14.08 23.32 0.00
C HIS A 67 -14.09 22.79 1.44
N ASN A 68 -15.19 22.16 1.83
CA ASN A 68 -15.35 21.50 3.12
C ASN A 68 -16.06 20.16 2.92
N GLY A 69 -15.83 19.19 3.82
CA GLY A 69 -16.46 17.86 3.76
C GLY A 69 -16.02 17.04 2.55
N VAL A 70 -14.81 17.27 2.04
CA VAL A 70 -14.23 16.57 0.88
C VAL A 70 -12.92 15.88 1.25
N MET A 71 -12.61 14.79 0.53
CA MET A 71 -11.35 14.06 0.57
C MET A 71 -10.60 14.31 -0.74
N ALA A 72 -9.33 14.71 -0.65
CA ALA A 72 -8.46 14.70 -1.82
C ALA A 72 -8.22 13.25 -2.26
N SER A 73 -8.45 12.96 -3.53
CA SER A 73 -8.45 11.60 -4.09
C SER A 73 -7.59 11.52 -5.34
N ILE A 74 -6.96 10.37 -5.55
CA ILE A 74 -6.19 10.05 -6.76
C ILE A 74 -7.08 9.22 -7.69
N ILE A 75 -7.28 9.72 -8.91
CA ILE A 75 -8.08 9.08 -9.94
C ILE A 75 -7.16 8.63 -11.06
N ARG A 76 -6.88 7.33 -11.14
CA ARG A 76 -6.15 6.75 -12.26
C ARG A 76 -6.97 6.90 -13.55
N LYS A 77 -6.37 7.51 -14.57
CA LYS A 77 -6.98 7.70 -15.90
C LYS A 77 -6.48 6.71 -16.93
N GLN A 78 -5.24 6.29 -16.80
CA GLN A 78 -4.58 5.43 -17.78
C GLN A 78 -3.50 4.58 -17.11
N ASP A 79 -3.37 3.33 -17.55
CA ASP A 79 -2.34 2.40 -17.04
C ASP A 79 -1.01 2.51 -17.81
N ASN A 80 -1.05 2.80 -19.12
CA ASN A 80 0.14 2.95 -19.95
C ASN A 80 -0.02 4.01 -21.06
N PRO A 81 0.71 5.16 -20.99
CA PRO A 81 1.44 5.64 -19.82
C PRO A 81 0.57 5.73 -18.57
N TYR A 82 1.18 5.56 -17.40
CA TYR A 82 0.51 5.71 -16.12
C TYR A 82 0.18 7.19 -15.86
N ILE A 83 -1.12 7.51 -15.75
CA ILE A 83 -1.60 8.88 -15.56
C ILE A 83 -2.65 8.92 -14.47
N VAL A 84 -2.52 9.88 -13.56
CA VAL A 84 -3.46 10.16 -12.48
C VAL A 84 -3.92 11.61 -12.49
N GLU A 85 -5.12 11.84 -11.98
CA GLU A 85 -5.66 13.16 -11.65
C GLU A 85 -5.99 13.25 -10.18
N TYR A 86 -5.95 14.46 -9.63
CA TYR A 86 -6.33 14.74 -8.25
C TYR A 86 -7.69 15.42 -8.22
N GLN A 87 -8.60 14.93 -7.38
CA GLN A 87 -9.96 15.44 -7.29
C GLN A 87 -10.42 15.57 -5.85
N ALA A 88 -11.27 16.57 -5.57
CA ALA A 88 -12.00 16.67 -4.32
C ALA A 88 -13.27 15.82 -4.41
N VAL A 89 -13.39 14.80 -3.55
CA VAL A 89 -14.55 13.90 -3.52
C VAL A 89 -15.32 14.11 -2.22
N PRO A 90 -16.65 14.30 -2.24
CA PRO A 90 -17.45 14.41 -1.01
C PRO A 90 -17.22 13.21 -0.08
N VAL A 91 -16.92 13.47 1.19
CA VAL A 91 -16.65 12.41 2.19
C VAL A 91 -17.83 11.47 2.33
N CYS A 92 -19.07 11.95 2.20
CA CYS A 92 -20.27 11.12 2.25
C CYS A 92 -20.33 10.04 1.16
N ASN A 93 -19.64 10.22 0.04
CA ASN A 93 -19.60 9.23 -1.05
C ASN A 93 -18.56 8.13 -0.81
N VAL A 94 -17.57 8.38 0.04
CA VAL A 94 -16.45 7.46 0.31
C VAL A 94 -16.50 6.87 1.70
N ALA A 95 -17.23 7.49 2.63
CA ALA A 95 -17.46 6.96 3.97
C ALA A 95 -18.10 5.56 3.85
N ASN A 96 -17.46 4.56 4.48
CA ASN A 96 -17.85 3.15 4.44
C ASN A 96 -17.76 2.46 3.07
N ALA A 97 -17.21 3.11 2.05
CA ALA A 97 -16.85 2.43 0.80
C ALA A 97 -15.50 1.73 0.96
N GLU A 98 -15.37 0.53 0.40
CA GLU A 98 -14.13 -0.23 0.38
C GLU A 98 -13.72 -0.60 -1.06
N LYS A 99 -12.42 -0.51 -1.37
CA LYS A 99 -11.88 -1.01 -2.63
C LYS A 99 -11.51 -2.48 -2.47
N LYS A 100 -12.39 -3.37 -2.89
CA LYS A 100 -12.11 -4.82 -2.90
C LYS A 100 -11.08 -5.16 -3.98
N VAL A 101 -10.29 -6.21 -3.72
CA VAL A 101 -9.48 -6.86 -4.76
C VAL A 101 -10.44 -7.61 -5.69
N PRO A 102 -10.49 -7.27 -6.99
CA PRO A 102 -11.35 -7.98 -7.94
C PRO A 102 -11.01 -9.46 -8.01
N THR A 103 -12.00 -10.34 -8.16
CA THR A 103 -11.76 -11.79 -8.27
C THR A 103 -10.90 -12.12 -9.49
N ASP A 104 -11.01 -11.36 -10.58
CA ASP A 104 -10.20 -11.54 -11.80
C ASP A 104 -8.75 -11.03 -11.67
N TYR A 105 -8.36 -10.56 -10.49
CA TYR A 105 -6.95 -10.29 -10.15
C TYR A 105 -6.25 -11.53 -9.60
N ILE A 106 -6.99 -12.58 -9.24
CA ILE A 106 -6.48 -13.85 -8.73
C ILE A 106 -6.59 -14.88 -9.85
N ASN A 107 -5.57 -15.71 -10.05
CA ASN A 107 -5.58 -16.74 -11.08
C ASN A 107 -6.63 -17.83 -10.80
N GLU A 108 -6.93 -18.67 -11.79
CA GLU A 108 -7.95 -19.73 -11.67
C GLU A 108 -7.65 -20.74 -10.55
N GLU A 109 -6.37 -20.99 -10.26
CA GLU A 109 -5.92 -21.88 -9.20
C GLU A 109 -6.02 -21.26 -7.78
N GLY A 110 -6.23 -19.95 -7.68
CA GLY A 110 -6.37 -19.25 -6.40
C GLY A 110 -5.06 -19.06 -5.61
N ASN A 111 -3.91 -19.23 -6.26
CA ASN A 111 -2.59 -19.27 -5.61
C ASN A 111 -1.61 -18.21 -6.13
N ASP A 112 -1.98 -17.43 -7.14
CA ASP A 112 -1.16 -16.35 -7.71
C ASP A 112 -2.04 -15.22 -8.29
N VAL A 113 -1.40 -14.15 -8.72
CA VAL A 113 -2.04 -12.97 -9.31
C VAL A 113 -2.10 -13.05 -10.84
N THR A 114 -3.11 -12.45 -11.45
CA THR A 114 -3.23 -12.38 -12.91
C THR A 114 -2.37 -11.25 -13.51
N PRO A 115 -2.08 -11.27 -14.82
CA PRO A 115 -1.44 -10.14 -15.51
C PRO A 115 -2.19 -8.82 -15.33
N LYS A 116 -3.52 -8.87 -15.13
CA LYS A 116 -4.34 -7.69 -14.87
C LYS A 116 -3.98 -7.02 -13.53
N MET A 117 -3.75 -7.81 -12.48
CA MET A 117 -3.27 -7.29 -11.20
C MET A 117 -1.86 -6.72 -11.33
N LEU A 118 -0.98 -7.36 -12.11
CA LEU A 118 0.36 -6.84 -12.38
C LEU A 118 0.32 -5.50 -13.12
N THR A 119 -0.53 -5.35 -14.13
CA THR A 119 -0.76 -4.06 -14.80
C THR A 119 -1.22 -2.99 -13.82
N TYR A 120 -2.08 -3.36 -12.86
CA TYR A 120 -2.56 -2.43 -11.85
C TYR A 120 -1.45 -2.01 -10.86
N LEU A 121 -0.68 -2.97 -10.34
CA LEU A 121 0.31 -2.75 -9.27
C LEU A 121 1.64 -2.19 -9.74
N LYS A 122 2.14 -2.61 -10.92
CA LYS A 122 3.48 -2.24 -11.38
C LYS A 122 3.73 -0.73 -11.38
N PRO A 123 2.84 0.12 -11.90
CA PRO A 123 3.03 1.57 -11.88
C PRO A 123 3.20 2.14 -10.46
N LEU A 124 2.50 1.57 -9.47
CA LEU A 124 2.48 2.06 -8.09
C LEU A 124 3.81 1.83 -7.34
N ILE A 125 4.68 0.98 -7.87
CA ILE A 125 5.98 0.67 -7.28
C ILE A 125 7.14 1.19 -8.13
N GLN A 126 6.87 1.99 -9.18
CA GLN A 126 7.93 2.50 -10.05
C GLN A 126 8.73 3.62 -9.39
N GLY A 127 10.00 3.68 -9.78
CA GLY A 127 10.98 4.66 -9.35
C GLY A 127 11.49 4.44 -7.93
N GLU A 128 12.72 4.86 -7.70
CA GLU A 128 13.43 4.73 -6.44
C GLU A 128 13.69 6.12 -5.84
N VAL A 129 13.44 6.25 -4.53
CA VAL A 129 13.76 7.49 -3.80
C VAL A 129 15.23 7.48 -3.41
N GLU A 130 15.95 8.58 -3.70
CA GLU A 130 17.30 8.77 -3.21
C GLU A 130 17.30 8.94 -1.69
N GLN A 131 17.86 7.97 -0.97
CA GLN A 131 17.93 7.98 0.49
C GLN A 131 19.33 8.42 0.94
N GLU A 132 19.41 9.51 1.69
CA GLU A 132 20.66 9.95 2.33
C GLU A 132 20.98 9.04 3.52
N TYR A 133 22.25 8.66 3.65
CA TYR A 133 22.77 7.90 4.79
C TYR A 133 23.85 8.69 5.51
N VAL A 134 23.80 8.71 6.83
CA VAL A 134 24.83 9.32 7.70
C VAL A 134 25.34 8.23 8.63
N ASN A 135 26.65 7.97 8.61
CA ASN A 135 27.29 6.89 9.38
C ASN A 135 26.64 5.51 9.17
N GLY A 136 26.18 5.23 7.93
CA GLY A 136 25.57 3.94 7.57
C GLY A 136 24.10 3.77 7.97
N ILE A 137 23.46 4.83 8.51
CA ILE A 137 22.04 4.80 8.93
C ILE A 137 21.23 5.73 8.00
N PRO A 138 20.03 5.31 7.53
CA PRO A 138 19.16 6.19 6.75
C PRO A 138 18.86 7.46 7.56
N LYS A 139 19.21 8.63 7.01
CA LYS A 139 18.92 9.92 7.64
C LYS A 139 17.42 10.12 7.69
N GLN A 140 16.89 10.23 8.91
CA GLN A 140 15.48 10.49 9.16
C GLN A 140 15.25 12.00 9.29
N MET A 141 14.07 12.47 8.89
CA MET A 141 13.63 13.82 9.19
C MET A 141 13.16 13.88 10.66
N ILE A 142 13.73 14.77 11.45
CA ILE A 142 13.29 15.05 12.82
C ILE A 142 12.56 16.39 12.80
N LEU A 143 11.27 16.36 13.08
CA LEU A 143 10.46 17.55 13.29
C LEU A 143 10.54 17.89 14.79
N TYR A 144 11.59 18.65 15.13
CA TYR A 144 11.92 19.26 16.45
C TYR A 144 11.92 18.36 17.70
#